data_AF-H1V6E6-F1
#
_entry.id   AF-H1V6E6-F1
#
_cell.length_a   1.000
_cell.length_b   1.000
_cell.length_c   1.000
_cell.angle_alpha   90.00
_cell.angle_beta   90.00
_cell.angle_gamma   90.00
#
_symmetry.space_group_name_H-M   'P 1'
#
loop_
_entity.id
_entity.type
_entity.pdbx_description
1 polymer ?
#
loop_
_entity_poly.entity_id
_entity_poly.type
_entity_poly.pdbx_seq_one_letter_code
_entity_poly.pdbx_strand_id
1 'polypeptide(L)'
;MAARKLQQEVDKCFKKVAEGVAEFEAIYEKIEQSNNISQKEKLEDNLKREIKKLQRQRDQIKTWAASNDIKDKAPLLEHRRLIETQMEKFKAVEKAMKTKAYSKEGLASSAKLDPQEQAKAEASDFLNNMVDELEQQIETLEAEAEAIQATMKKGKTQTAKAERMAEIERIIERHKWHQGKLELIRRSLENGGVDTDQVTDLEETIRYYVSDGMNDDFVEDEEMYEELNLDEEEGVYGVPQDGDKGSSQETQSLAEEPTPEPEVIKPPPKPKAVADASASGRRSSAQSKSPLPALATLHTPLQTIQ
;
A
#
# COMPACT_ATOMS: atom_id res chain seq x y z
N MET A 1 40.93 38.69 32.77
CA MET A 1 41.16 37.24 32.54
C MET A 1 39.92 36.55 31.97
N ALA A 2 38.74 36.70 32.59
CA ALA A 2 37.50 36.06 32.12
C ALA A 2 37.06 36.45 30.69
N ALA A 3 37.07 37.74 30.34
CA ALA A 3 36.68 38.20 28.99
C ALA A 3 37.59 37.64 27.87
N ARG A 4 38.91 37.54 28.14
CA ARG A 4 39.87 36.95 27.19
C ARG A 4 39.66 35.44 27.00
N LYS A 5 39.27 34.74 28.07
CA LYS A 5 38.94 33.31 28.02
C LYS A 5 37.66 33.07 27.21
N LEU A 6 36.62 33.88 27.44
CA LEU A 6 35.37 33.82 26.68
C LEU A 6 35.61 34.06 25.18
N GLN A 7 36.42 35.06 24.82
CA GLN A 7 36.74 35.31 23.41
C GLN A 7 37.44 34.11 22.75
N GLN A 8 38.38 33.46 23.44
CA GLN A 8 39.02 32.24 22.92
C GLN A 8 38.04 31.08 22.73
N GLU A 9 37.02 30.96 23.58
CA GLU A 9 35.96 29.96 23.43
C GLU A 9 35.08 30.26 22.21
N VAL A 10 34.75 31.54 21.98
CA VAL A 10 34.03 32.01 20.80
C VAL A 10 34.82 31.70 19.52
N ASP A 11 36.10 32.07 19.45
CA ASP A 11 36.94 31.85 18.28
C ASP A 11 37.10 30.35 17.96
N LYS A 12 37.22 29.50 19.00
CA LYS A 12 37.23 28.03 18.83
C LYS A 12 35.91 27.51 18.30
N CYS A 13 34.79 28.07 18.75
CA CYS A 13 33.47 27.69 18.24
C CYS A 13 33.35 28.04 16.76
N PHE A 14 33.75 29.25 16.34
CA PHE A 14 33.72 29.66 14.95
C PHE A 14 34.55 28.75 14.03
N LYS A 15 35.73 28.30 14.47
CA LYS A 15 36.51 27.30 13.74
C LYS A 15 35.75 25.99 13.57
N LYS A 16 35.14 25.49 14.66
CA LYS A 16 34.32 24.26 14.59
C LYS A 16 33.08 24.41 13.72
N VAL A 17 32.49 25.60 13.65
CA VAL A 17 31.38 25.90 12.74
C VAL A 17 31.88 25.84 11.30
N ALA A 18 33.00 26.48 10.99
CA ALA A 18 33.57 26.46 9.64
C ALA A 18 33.92 25.03 9.18
N GLU A 19 34.57 24.24 10.05
CA GLU A 19 34.87 22.83 9.78
C GLU A 19 33.61 22.00 9.58
N GLY A 20 32.62 22.12 10.47
CA GLY A 20 31.37 21.37 10.37
C GLY A 20 30.53 21.77 9.15
N VAL A 21 30.56 23.04 8.74
CA VAL A 21 29.91 23.51 7.51
C VAL A 21 30.60 22.91 6.28
N ALA A 22 31.93 22.90 6.22
CA ALA A 22 32.67 22.29 5.12
C ALA A 22 32.43 20.77 5.03
N GLU A 23 32.41 20.08 6.17
CA GLU A 23 32.09 18.64 6.22
C GLU A 23 30.65 18.37 5.78
N PHE A 24 29.69 19.19 6.22
CA PHE A 24 28.30 19.11 5.80
C PHE A 24 28.15 19.26 4.28
N GLU A 25 28.79 20.28 3.68
CA GLU A 25 28.73 20.50 2.24
C GLU A 25 29.42 19.38 1.45
N ALA A 26 30.55 18.87 1.93
CA ALA A 26 31.24 17.75 1.30
C ALA A 26 30.41 16.45 1.33
N ILE A 27 29.66 16.19 2.42
CA ILE A 27 28.75 15.04 2.49
C ILE A 27 27.53 15.27 1.58
N TYR A 28 26.97 16.48 1.59
CA TYR A 28 25.86 16.86 0.72
C TYR A 28 26.19 16.61 -0.76
N GLU A 29 27.34 17.09 -1.21
CA GLU A 29 27.79 16.92 -2.59
C GLU A 29 27.96 15.44 -2.96
N LYS A 30 28.51 14.63 -2.04
CA LYS A 30 28.61 13.17 -2.22
C LYS A 30 27.25 12.49 -2.31
N ILE A 31 26.22 12.97 -1.61
CA ILE A 31 24.85 12.44 -1.72
C ILE A 31 24.28 12.74 -3.10
N GLU A 32 24.49 13.94 -3.63
CA GLU A 32 24.02 14.29 -4.98
C GLU A 32 24.72 13.49 -6.08
N GLN A 33 26.03 13.24 -5.93
CA GLN A 33 26.82 12.49 -6.92
C GLN A 33 26.65 10.97 -6.82
N SER A 34 26.26 10.44 -5.65
CA SER A 34 26.12 8.99 -5.48
C SER A 34 24.88 8.45 -6.18
N ASN A 35 25.02 7.35 -6.93
CA ASN A 35 23.89 6.61 -7.50
C ASN A 35 23.54 5.34 -6.69
N ASN A 36 24.37 4.99 -5.70
CA ASN A 36 24.19 3.80 -4.87
C ASN A 36 23.31 4.11 -3.65
N ILE A 37 22.26 3.32 -3.45
CA ILE A 37 21.23 3.52 -2.42
C ILE A 37 21.80 3.32 -1.00
N SER A 38 22.44 2.19 -0.73
CA SER A 38 23.04 1.92 0.60
C SER A 38 24.10 2.94 0.97
N GLN A 39 24.84 3.45 -0.02
CA GLN A 39 25.79 4.54 0.20
C GLN A 39 25.08 5.87 0.51
N LYS A 40 23.97 6.17 -0.18
CA LYS A 40 23.16 7.36 0.07
C LYS A 40 22.58 7.39 1.48
N GLU A 41 22.03 6.29 1.96
CA GLU A 41 21.51 6.17 3.34
C GLU A 41 22.61 6.41 4.38
N LYS A 42 23.79 5.79 4.18
CA LYS A 42 24.94 5.98 5.08
C LYS A 42 25.44 7.43 5.09
N LEU A 43 25.45 8.08 3.93
CA LEU A 43 25.82 9.49 3.81
C LEU A 43 24.76 10.41 4.44
N GLU A 44 23.48 10.08 4.32
CA GLU A 44 22.39 10.81 4.98
C GLU A 44 22.52 10.76 6.51
N ASP A 45 22.80 9.59 7.06
CA ASP A 45 23.06 9.42 8.49
C ASP A 45 24.27 10.25 8.96
N ASN A 46 25.32 10.33 8.14
CA ASN A 46 26.47 11.19 8.41
C ASN A 46 26.09 12.68 8.36
N LEU A 47 25.32 13.09 7.34
CA LEU A 47 24.82 14.45 7.18
C LEU A 47 23.96 14.87 8.38
N LYS A 48 23.10 13.96 8.87
CA LYS A 48 22.25 14.13 10.05
C LYS A 48 23.05 14.24 11.35
N ARG A 49 24.16 13.50 11.47
CA ARG A 49 25.09 13.65 12.60
C ARG A 49 25.76 15.01 12.57
N GLU A 50 26.20 15.48 11.40
CA GLU A 50 26.90 16.75 11.26
C GLU A 50 25.98 17.95 11.52
N ILE A 51 24.76 17.93 10.98
CA ILE A 51 23.80 19.03 11.21
C ILE A 51 23.42 19.16 12.69
N LYS A 52 23.35 18.05 13.44
CA LYS A 52 23.13 18.08 14.89
C LYS A 52 24.29 18.72 15.65
N LYS A 53 25.54 18.57 15.20
CA LYS A 53 26.69 19.26 15.80
C LYS A 53 26.60 20.77 15.55
N LEU A 54 26.30 21.17 14.32
CA LEU A 54 26.09 22.58 13.94
C LEU A 54 24.95 23.21 14.74
N GLN A 55 23.82 22.51 14.95
CA GLN A 55 22.71 22.98 15.79
C GLN A 55 23.14 23.29 17.23
N ARG A 56 23.95 22.42 17.85
CA ARG A 56 24.47 22.69 19.21
C ARG A 56 25.36 23.93 19.24
N GLN A 57 26.21 24.12 18.24
CA GLN A 57 27.05 25.31 18.11
C GLN A 57 26.20 26.57 17.89
N ARG A 58 25.12 26.48 17.09
CA ARG A 58 24.15 27.55 16.88
C ARG A 58 23.50 27.98 18.19
N ASP A 59 23.08 27.03 19.03
CA ASP A 59 22.45 27.37 20.32
C ASP A 59 23.44 27.93 21.34
N GLN A 60 24.70 27.47 21.31
CA GLN A 60 25.79 28.09 22.06
C GLN A 60 26.02 29.54 21.64
N ILE A 61 26.08 29.80 20.32
CA ILE A 61 26.21 31.13 19.73
C ILE A 61 25.01 32.01 20.10
N LYS A 62 23.79 31.47 20.08
CA LYS A 62 22.58 32.18 20.51
C LYS A 62 22.67 32.63 21.98
N THR A 63 23.18 31.75 22.85
CA THR A 63 23.37 32.06 24.29
C THR A 63 24.39 33.18 24.47
N TRP A 64 25.51 33.11 23.75
CA TRP A 64 26.53 34.16 23.75
C TRP A 64 26.03 35.49 23.19
N ALA A 65 25.23 35.48 22.12
CA ALA A 65 24.62 36.69 21.56
C ALA A 65 23.59 37.33 22.50
N ALA A 66 22.95 36.54 23.37
CA ALA A 66 22.04 37.04 24.40
C ALA A 66 22.77 37.58 25.64
N SER A 67 24.02 37.18 25.87
CA SER A 67 24.84 37.72 26.97
C SER A 67 25.30 39.17 26.69
N ASN A 68 25.61 39.90 27.76
CA ASN A 68 26.25 41.22 27.72
C ASN A 68 27.79 41.15 27.85
N ASP A 69 28.35 39.95 28.01
CA ASP A 69 29.81 39.74 28.13
C ASP A 69 30.56 39.93 26.81
N ILE A 70 29.84 39.97 25.68
CA ILE A 70 30.38 40.13 24.32
C ILE A 70 29.91 41.46 23.74
N LYS A 71 30.88 42.31 23.41
CA LYS A 71 30.62 43.66 22.87
C LYS A 71 30.23 43.64 21.40
N ASP A 72 30.94 42.85 20.59
CA ASP A 72 30.65 42.72 19.16
C ASP A 72 29.86 41.44 18.88
N LYS A 73 28.59 41.60 18.52
CA LYS A 73 27.66 40.50 18.24
C LYS A 73 27.56 40.17 16.76
N ALA A 74 28.13 40.98 15.87
CA ALA A 74 27.97 40.80 14.42
C ALA A 74 28.52 39.44 13.94
N PRO A 75 29.74 39.00 14.34
CA PRO A 75 30.26 37.69 13.93
C PRO A 75 29.43 36.51 14.45
N LEU A 76 28.87 36.64 15.67
CA LEU A 76 28.00 35.62 16.24
C LEU A 76 26.73 35.45 15.40
N LEU A 77 26.12 36.55 14.98
CA LEU A 77 24.90 36.51 14.17
C LEU A 77 25.18 35.97 12.76
N GLU A 78 26.34 36.28 12.18
CA GLU A 78 26.75 35.75 10.87
C GLU A 78 26.94 34.23 10.90
N HIS A 79 27.73 33.71 11.84
CA HIS A 79 27.90 32.25 12.00
C HIS A 79 26.60 31.54 12.36
N ARG A 80 25.72 32.17 13.16
CA ARG A 80 24.38 31.64 13.45
C ARG A 80 23.55 31.49 12.18
N ARG A 81 23.54 32.52 11.33
CA ARG A 81 22.79 32.51 10.06
C ARG A 81 23.36 31.47 9.10
N LEU A 82 24.68 31.34 9.02
CA LEU A 82 25.34 30.31 8.21
C LEU A 82 24.86 28.90 8.59
N ILE A 83 24.78 28.60 9.89
CA ILE A 83 24.28 27.30 10.37
C ILE A 83 22.80 27.13 9.99
N GLU A 84 21.98 28.17 10.16
CA GLU A 84 20.55 28.13 9.82
C GLU A 84 20.34 27.84 8.32
N THR A 85 21.17 28.40 7.43
CA THR A 85 21.15 28.05 6.00
C THR A 85 21.48 26.58 5.75
N GLN A 86 22.47 26.01 6.44
CA GLN A 86 22.76 24.57 6.30
C GLN A 86 21.64 23.69 6.87
N MET A 87 20.92 24.14 7.90
CA MET A 87 19.74 23.44 8.42
C MET A 87 18.60 23.39 7.38
N GLU A 88 18.39 24.48 6.65
CA GLU A 88 17.41 24.52 5.56
C GLU A 88 17.80 23.57 4.42
N LYS A 89 19.08 23.57 4.00
CA LYS A 89 19.59 22.61 3.01
C LYS A 89 19.38 21.17 3.47
N PHE A 90 19.70 20.85 4.73
CA PHE A 90 19.46 19.51 5.29
C PHE A 90 17.99 19.11 5.20
N LYS A 91 17.07 20.03 5.55
CA LYS A 91 15.63 19.77 5.50
C LYS A 91 15.12 19.50 4.08
N ALA A 92 15.67 20.20 3.08
CA ALA A 92 15.35 19.95 1.67
C ALA A 92 15.79 18.55 1.23
N VAL A 93 17.02 18.13 1.61
CA VAL A 93 17.54 16.78 1.33
C VAL A 93 16.71 15.72 2.03
N GLU A 94 16.48 15.86 3.34
CA GLU A 94 15.70 14.90 4.14
C GLU A 94 14.29 14.73 3.56
N LYS A 95 13.64 15.83 3.14
CA LYS A 95 12.33 15.78 2.48
C LYS A 95 12.41 15.06 1.13
N ALA A 96 13.37 15.42 0.28
CA ALA A 96 13.52 14.81 -1.05
C ALA A 96 13.84 13.32 -0.97
N MET A 97 14.71 12.92 -0.04
CA MET A 97 15.08 11.52 0.17
C MET A 97 13.93 10.73 0.78
N LYS A 98 13.22 11.27 1.76
CA LYS A 98 12.06 10.60 2.36
C LYS A 98 10.93 10.39 1.36
N THR A 99 10.61 11.38 0.52
CA THR A 99 9.60 11.21 -0.55
C THR A 99 10.05 10.22 -1.62
N LYS A 100 11.33 10.23 -2.00
CA LYS A 100 11.89 9.24 -2.94
C LYS A 100 12.02 7.84 -2.34
N ALA A 101 12.14 7.71 -1.02
CA ALA A 101 12.12 6.43 -0.31
C ALA A 101 10.74 5.79 -0.43
N TYR A 102 9.65 6.48 -0.07
CA TYR A 102 8.30 5.91 -0.23
C TYR A 102 7.93 5.62 -1.70
N SER A 103 8.42 6.41 -2.66
CA SER A 103 8.18 6.18 -4.09
C SER A 103 9.02 5.05 -4.70
N LYS A 104 10.05 4.54 -4.01
CA LYS A 104 11.01 3.56 -4.55
C LYS A 104 11.21 2.32 -3.65
N GLU A 105 10.81 2.39 -2.39
CA GLU A 105 10.77 1.26 -1.45
C GLU A 105 9.64 0.28 -1.81
N GLY A 106 8.57 0.74 -2.49
CA GLY A 106 7.62 -0.14 -3.16
C GLY A 106 8.28 -0.99 -4.27
N LEU A 107 9.21 -0.41 -5.03
CA LEU A 107 9.95 -1.11 -6.09
C LEU A 107 11.12 -1.96 -5.53
N ALA A 108 11.76 -1.53 -4.44
CA ALA A 108 12.87 -2.27 -3.84
C ALA A 108 12.41 -3.42 -2.91
N SER A 109 11.18 -3.37 -2.38
CA SER A 109 10.58 -4.49 -1.64
C SER A 109 10.14 -5.62 -2.57
N SER A 110 9.78 -5.31 -3.82
CA SER A 110 9.55 -6.31 -4.87
C SER A 110 10.82 -7.13 -5.16
N ALA A 111 12.02 -6.52 -5.09
CA ALA A 111 13.30 -7.22 -5.32
C ALA A 111 13.83 -8.04 -4.12
N LYS A 112 13.08 -8.13 -3.02
CA LYS A 112 13.40 -8.95 -1.84
C LYS A 112 12.33 -10.02 -1.56
N LEU A 113 11.37 -10.19 -2.46
CA LEU A 113 10.48 -11.33 -2.44
C LEU A 113 11.32 -12.59 -2.62
N ASP A 114 11.00 -13.63 -1.85
CA ASP A 114 11.52 -14.97 -2.12
C ASP A 114 11.24 -15.31 -3.60
N PRO A 115 12.13 -15.96 -4.37
CA PRO A 115 11.91 -16.20 -5.80
C PRO A 115 10.55 -16.85 -6.11
N GLN A 116 10.02 -17.66 -5.19
CA GLN A 116 8.69 -18.25 -5.28
C GLN A 116 7.57 -17.21 -5.08
N GLU A 117 7.71 -16.30 -4.12
CA GLU A 117 6.76 -15.21 -3.87
C GLU A 117 6.79 -14.17 -5.00
N GLN A 118 7.96 -13.95 -5.61
CA GLN A 118 8.11 -13.11 -6.78
C GLN A 118 7.41 -13.73 -8.00
N ALA A 119 7.65 -15.01 -8.30
CA ALA A 119 6.99 -15.70 -9.40
C ALA A 119 5.46 -15.70 -9.23
N LYS A 120 4.98 -15.89 -8.00
CA LYS A 120 3.56 -15.80 -7.67
C LYS A 120 2.99 -14.41 -7.91
N ALA A 121 3.70 -13.35 -7.48
CA ALA A 121 3.28 -11.98 -7.75
C ALA A 121 3.26 -11.66 -9.25
N GLU A 122 4.27 -12.09 -10.02
CA GLU A 122 4.34 -11.88 -11.47
C GLU A 122 3.21 -12.62 -12.20
N ALA A 123 2.92 -13.87 -11.82
CA ALA A 123 1.79 -14.62 -12.37
C ALA A 123 0.43 -13.99 -12.00
N SER A 124 0.26 -13.51 -10.76
CA SER A 124 -0.95 -12.79 -10.35
C SER A 124 -1.13 -11.48 -11.13
N ASP A 125 -0.06 -10.71 -11.33
CA ASP A 125 -0.08 -9.48 -12.11
C ASP A 125 -0.39 -9.75 -13.58
N PHE A 126 0.18 -10.82 -14.17
CA PHE A 126 -0.15 -11.26 -15.52
C PHE A 126 -1.66 -11.51 -15.67
N LEU A 127 -2.24 -12.33 -14.80
CA LEU A 127 -3.67 -12.67 -14.84
C LEU A 127 -4.56 -11.43 -14.70
N ASN A 128 -4.22 -10.49 -13.80
CA ASN A 128 -4.95 -9.23 -13.66
C ASN A 128 -4.91 -8.39 -14.93
N ASN A 129 -3.74 -8.24 -15.55
CA ASN A 129 -3.60 -7.48 -16.79
C ASN A 129 -4.43 -8.08 -17.94
N MET A 130 -4.53 -9.42 -18.02
CA MET A 130 -5.34 -10.08 -19.04
C MET A 130 -6.84 -9.91 -18.78
N VAL A 131 -7.28 -9.93 -17.52
CA VAL A 131 -8.69 -9.63 -17.15
C VAL A 131 -9.04 -8.18 -17.51
N ASP A 132 -8.16 -7.22 -17.20
CA ASP A 132 -8.36 -5.81 -17.49
C ASP A 132 -8.44 -5.53 -19.01
N GLU A 133 -7.60 -6.20 -19.81
CA GLU A 133 -7.64 -6.08 -21.29
C GLU A 133 -8.96 -6.63 -21.85
N LEU A 134 -9.43 -7.78 -21.36
CA LEU A 134 -10.74 -8.33 -21.74
C LEU A 134 -11.88 -7.40 -21.32
N GLU A 135 -11.80 -6.75 -20.15
CA GLU A 135 -12.80 -5.79 -19.70
C GLU A 135 -12.88 -4.59 -20.65
N GLN A 136 -11.73 -4.05 -21.05
CA GLN A 136 -11.68 -2.95 -22.02
C GLN A 136 -12.24 -3.35 -23.39
N GLN A 137 -11.98 -4.58 -23.84
CA GLN A 137 -12.56 -5.12 -25.07
C GLN A 137 -14.08 -5.27 -24.96
N ILE A 138 -14.59 -5.77 -23.83
CA ILE A 138 -16.03 -5.84 -23.53
C ILE A 138 -16.66 -4.45 -23.55
N GLU A 139 -16.10 -3.46 -22.85
CA GLU A 139 -16.64 -2.09 -22.83
C GLU A 139 -16.74 -1.50 -24.25
N THR A 140 -15.73 -1.79 -25.09
CA THR A 140 -15.71 -1.35 -26.49
C THR A 140 -16.82 -2.01 -27.31
N LEU A 141 -17.01 -3.32 -27.13
CA LEU A 141 -18.05 -4.10 -27.79
C LEU A 141 -19.46 -3.69 -27.33
N GLU A 142 -19.65 -3.43 -26.03
CA GLU A 142 -20.91 -2.94 -25.46
C GLU A 142 -21.26 -1.56 -26.03
N ALA A 143 -20.28 -0.65 -26.15
CA ALA A 143 -20.48 0.64 -26.81
C ALA A 143 -20.83 0.50 -28.31
N GLU A 144 -20.22 -0.46 -29.03
CA GLU A 144 -20.57 -0.78 -30.42
C GLU A 144 -22.01 -1.29 -30.51
N ALA A 145 -22.41 -2.22 -29.63
CA ALA A 145 -23.75 -2.76 -29.58
C ALA A 145 -24.81 -1.68 -29.33
N GLU A 146 -24.58 -0.78 -28.37
CA GLU A 146 -25.46 0.36 -28.10
C GLU A 146 -25.60 1.29 -29.32
N ALA A 147 -24.50 1.57 -30.02
CA ALA A 147 -24.50 2.39 -31.23
C ALA A 147 -25.30 1.73 -32.37
N ILE A 148 -25.15 0.41 -32.56
CA ILE A 148 -25.93 -0.34 -33.54
C ILE A 148 -27.42 -0.31 -33.16
N GLN A 149 -27.75 -0.55 -31.89
CA GLN A 149 -29.12 -0.54 -31.38
C GLN A 149 -29.79 0.83 -31.56
N ALA A 150 -29.08 1.93 -31.31
CA ALA A 150 -29.57 3.29 -31.52
C ALA A 150 -29.93 3.56 -33.00
N THR A 151 -29.23 2.91 -33.94
CA THR A 151 -29.44 3.07 -35.38
C THR A 151 -30.30 1.97 -36.01
N MET A 152 -30.75 0.96 -35.25
CA MET A 152 -31.57 -0.15 -35.75
C MET A 152 -32.95 0.27 -36.25
N LYS A 153 -33.52 1.35 -35.71
CA LYS A 153 -34.88 1.84 -36.06
C LYS A 153 -34.96 2.55 -37.43
N LYS A 154 -33.86 2.68 -38.18
CA LYS A 154 -33.80 3.38 -39.48
C LYS A 154 -32.95 2.60 -40.49
N GLY A 155 -33.57 2.08 -41.56
CA GLY A 155 -32.87 1.69 -42.80
C GLY A 155 -33.12 0.28 -43.33
N LYS A 156 -32.66 0.01 -44.56
CA LYS A 156 -32.79 -1.27 -45.30
C LYS A 156 -31.73 -2.33 -44.94
N THR A 157 -30.78 -2.02 -44.06
CA THR A 157 -29.67 -2.91 -43.66
C THR A 157 -29.88 -3.55 -42.29
N GLN A 158 -31.14 -3.77 -41.90
CA GLN A 158 -31.50 -4.27 -40.57
C GLN A 158 -30.96 -5.67 -40.30
N THR A 159 -30.92 -6.54 -41.31
CA THR A 159 -30.38 -7.91 -41.20
C THR A 159 -28.89 -7.93 -40.85
N ALA A 160 -28.05 -7.21 -41.61
CA ALA A 160 -26.60 -7.13 -41.33
C ALA A 160 -26.29 -6.51 -39.97
N LYS A 161 -27.10 -5.55 -39.50
CA LYS A 161 -26.98 -4.98 -38.16
C LYS A 161 -27.35 -5.99 -37.07
N ALA A 162 -28.37 -6.81 -37.30
CA ALA A 162 -28.78 -7.86 -36.37
C ALA A 162 -27.72 -8.98 -36.28
N GLU A 163 -27.14 -9.37 -37.41
CA GLU A 163 -26.04 -10.32 -37.47
C GLU A 163 -24.81 -9.80 -36.71
N ARG A 164 -24.44 -8.52 -36.89
CA ARG A 164 -23.33 -7.91 -36.13
C ARG A 164 -23.62 -7.82 -34.63
N MET A 165 -24.84 -7.49 -34.20
CA MET A 165 -25.18 -7.51 -32.77
C MET A 165 -25.09 -8.91 -32.17
N ALA A 166 -25.59 -9.94 -32.89
CA ALA A 166 -25.51 -11.31 -32.42
C ALA A 166 -24.05 -11.80 -32.27
N GLU A 167 -23.16 -11.39 -33.18
CA GLU A 167 -21.74 -11.72 -33.06
C GLU A 167 -21.09 -10.99 -31.87
N ILE A 168 -21.41 -9.70 -31.68
CA ILE A 168 -20.92 -8.93 -30.52
C ILE A 168 -21.36 -9.59 -29.21
N GLU A 169 -22.63 -9.99 -29.10
CA GLU A 169 -23.14 -10.69 -27.91
C GLU A 169 -22.38 -11.99 -27.65
N ARG A 170 -22.09 -12.77 -28.69
CA ARG A 170 -21.30 -14.02 -28.60
C ARG A 170 -19.87 -13.76 -28.12
N ILE A 171 -19.21 -12.74 -28.65
CA ILE A 171 -17.84 -12.37 -28.25
C ILE A 171 -17.81 -11.90 -26.79
N ILE A 172 -18.76 -11.06 -26.38
CA ILE A 172 -18.88 -10.58 -24.99
C ILE A 172 -19.08 -11.76 -24.03
N GLU A 173 -19.98 -12.69 -24.35
CA GLU A 173 -20.22 -13.88 -23.52
C GLU A 173 -18.94 -14.70 -23.35
N ARG A 174 -18.19 -14.90 -24.44
CA ARG A 174 -16.90 -15.58 -24.40
C ARG A 174 -15.87 -14.82 -23.54
N HIS A 175 -15.71 -13.52 -23.73
CA HIS A 175 -14.78 -12.72 -22.91
C HIS A 175 -15.12 -12.80 -21.43
N LYS A 176 -16.40 -12.71 -21.06
CA LYS A 176 -16.87 -12.86 -19.67
C LYS A 176 -16.57 -14.25 -19.11
N TRP A 177 -16.70 -15.30 -19.92
CA TRP A 177 -16.32 -16.66 -19.53
C TRP A 177 -14.82 -16.78 -19.23
N HIS A 178 -13.96 -16.28 -20.14
CA HIS A 178 -12.51 -16.28 -19.92
C HIS A 178 -12.11 -15.41 -18.71
N GLN A 179 -12.70 -14.22 -18.53
CA GLN A 179 -12.47 -13.42 -17.33
C GLN A 179 -12.78 -14.20 -16.05
N GLY A 180 -13.92 -14.89 -16.01
CA GLY A 180 -14.29 -15.72 -14.86
C GLY A 180 -13.29 -16.84 -14.59
N LYS A 181 -12.78 -17.51 -15.64
CA LYS A 181 -11.74 -18.54 -15.49
C LYS A 181 -10.40 -17.93 -15.04
N LEU A 182 -9.96 -16.81 -15.61
CA LEU A 182 -8.72 -16.13 -15.19
C LEU A 182 -8.78 -15.65 -13.73
N GLU A 183 -9.92 -15.13 -13.28
CA GLU A 183 -10.12 -14.76 -11.88
C GLU A 183 -10.09 -15.98 -10.94
N LEU A 184 -10.68 -17.10 -11.36
CA LEU A 184 -10.65 -18.34 -10.61
C LEU A 184 -9.22 -18.87 -10.48
N ILE A 185 -8.45 -18.89 -11.58
CA ILE A 185 -7.03 -19.27 -11.58
C ILE A 185 -6.23 -18.35 -10.65
N ARG A 186 -6.46 -17.04 -10.71
CA ARG A 186 -5.76 -16.08 -9.85
C ARG A 186 -6.04 -16.36 -8.37
N ARG A 187 -7.31 -16.58 -8.00
CA ARG A 187 -7.68 -16.91 -6.62
C ARG A 187 -7.08 -18.25 -6.19
N SER A 188 -7.09 -19.25 -7.07
CA SER A 188 -6.47 -20.55 -6.81
C SER A 188 -4.96 -20.43 -6.58
N LEU A 189 -4.28 -19.65 -7.41
CA LEU A 189 -2.86 -19.31 -7.26
C LEU A 189 -2.60 -18.62 -5.91
N GLU A 190 -3.44 -17.65 -5.52
CA GLU A 190 -3.36 -16.97 -4.23
C GLU A 190 -3.53 -17.94 -3.05
N ASN A 191 -4.44 -18.91 -3.17
CA ASN A 191 -4.74 -19.95 -2.17
C ASN A 191 -3.75 -21.14 -2.19
N GLY A 192 -2.90 -21.24 -3.23
CA GLY A 192 -1.98 -22.37 -3.43
C GLY A 192 -2.64 -23.63 -3.98
N GLY A 193 -3.79 -23.50 -4.65
CA GLY A 193 -4.45 -24.58 -5.39
C GLY A 193 -3.90 -24.76 -6.82
N VAL A 194 -3.34 -23.70 -7.40
CA VAL A 194 -2.62 -23.72 -8.69
C VAL A 194 -1.19 -23.23 -8.48
N ASP A 195 -0.23 -23.94 -9.07
CA ASP A 195 1.19 -23.57 -9.04
C ASP A 195 1.52 -22.49 -10.09
N THR A 196 2.58 -21.73 -9.83
CA THR A 196 3.04 -20.67 -10.75
C THR A 196 3.40 -21.20 -12.13
N ASP A 197 4.00 -22.39 -12.18
CA ASP A 197 4.44 -23.01 -13.43
C ASP A 197 3.24 -23.36 -14.33
N GLN A 198 2.12 -23.79 -13.73
CA GLN A 198 0.88 -24.08 -14.47
C GLN A 198 0.28 -22.80 -15.08
N VAL A 199 0.41 -21.66 -14.40
CA VAL A 199 -0.02 -20.36 -14.95
C VAL A 199 0.90 -19.93 -16.08
N THR A 200 2.20 -20.15 -15.95
CA THR A 200 3.19 -19.83 -16.99
C THR A 200 2.99 -20.66 -18.25
N ASP A 201 2.65 -21.95 -18.12
CA ASP A 201 2.38 -22.82 -19.27
C ASP A 201 1.15 -22.35 -20.07
N LEU A 202 0.16 -21.75 -19.40
CA LEU A 202 -1.03 -21.17 -20.04
C LEU A 202 -0.82 -19.74 -20.53
N GLU A 203 0.29 -19.09 -20.18
CA GLU A 203 0.52 -17.67 -20.45
C GLU A 203 0.42 -17.34 -21.94
N GLU A 204 1.06 -18.15 -22.79
CA GLU A 204 1.06 -17.94 -24.24
C GLU A 204 -0.34 -18.13 -24.84
N THR A 205 -1.08 -19.14 -24.39
CA THR A 205 -2.43 -19.43 -24.89
C THR A 205 -3.43 -18.35 -24.46
N ILE A 206 -3.34 -17.87 -23.22
CA ILE A 206 -4.14 -16.75 -22.72
C ILE A 206 -3.82 -15.48 -23.51
N ARG A 207 -2.52 -15.15 -23.70
CA ARG A 207 -2.12 -13.98 -24.50
C ARG A 207 -2.63 -14.07 -25.93
N TYR A 208 -2.58 -15.26 -26.54
CA TYR A 208 -3.07 -15.49 -27.89
C TYR A 208 -4.57 -15.23 -27.98
N TYR A 209 -5.37 -15.77 -27.04
CA TYR A 209 -6.80 -15.50 -26.97
C TYR A 209 -7.10 -14.00 -26.78
N VAL A 210 -6.47 -13.33 -25.81
CA VAL A 210 -6.73 -11.90 -25.54
C VAL A 210 -6.37 -11.02 -26.74
N SER A 211 -5.34 -11.40 -27.51
CA SER A 211 -4.86 -10.61 -28.65
C SER A 211 -5.62 -10.89 -29.95
N ASP A 212 -5.99 -12.14 -30.21
CA ASP A 212 -6.51 -12.62 -31.49
C ASP A 212 -7.94 -13.16 -31.40
N GLY A 213 -8.53 -13.26 -30.20
CA GLY A 213 -9.86 -13.85 -29.96
C GLY A 213 -11.03 -13.09 -30.58
N MET A 214 -10.79 -11.85 -31.04
CA MET A 214 -11.74 -11.04 -31.81
C MET A 214 -11.62 -11.25 -33.33
N ASN A 215 -10.67 -12.08 -33.79
CA ASN A 215 -10.44 -12.35 -35.21
C ASN A 215 -11.42 -13.42 -35.72
N ASP A 216 -11.94 -13.24 -36.93
CA ASP A 216 -12.94 -14.15 -37.53
C ASP A 216 -12.37 -15.56 -37.79
N ASP A 217 -11.05 -15.67 -37.95
CA ASP A 217 -10.33 -16.93 -38.18
C ASP A 217 -9.86 -17.61 -36.88
N PHE A 218 -10.13 -17.01 -35.71
CA PHE A 218 -9.72 -17.57 -34.42
C PHE A 218 -10.49 -18.85 -34.10
N VAL A 219 -9.75 -19.90 -33.72
CA VAL A 219 -10.31 -21.17 -33.27
C VAL A 219 -10.20 -21.23 -31.75
N GLU A 220 -11.36 -21.29 -31.11
CA GLU A 220 -11.46 -21.39 -29.66
C GLU A 220 -10.97 -22.75 -29.16
N ASP A 221 -10.13 -22.72 -28.14
CA ASP A 221 -9.69 -23.90 -27.39
C ASP A 221 -10.50 -23.98 -26.09
N GLU A 222 -11.60 -24.73 -26.13
CA GLU A 222 -12.50 -24.93 -24.99
C GLU A 222 -11.83 -25.75 -23.87
N GLU A 223 -10.78 -26.53 -24.18
CA GLU A 223 -10.09 -27.43 -23.24
C GLU A 223 -8.89 -26.75 -22.54
N MET A 224 -8.54 -25.51 -22.91
CA MET A 224 -7.35 -24.79 -22.42
C MET A 224 -7.25 -24.74 -20.88
N TYR A 225 -8.38 -24.68 -20.16
CA TYR A 225 -8.38 -24.60 -18.69
C TYR A 225 -8.63 -25.95 -17.98
N GLU A 226 -8.88 -27.04 -18.71
CA GLU A 226 -9.24 -28.34 -18.12
C GLU A 226 -8.10 -28.94 -17.30
N GLU A 227 -6.85 -28.71 -17.70
CA GLU A 227 -5.66 -29.22 -17.02
C GLU A 227 -5.50 -28.66 -15.59
N LEU A 228 -6.13 -27.52 -15.29
CA LEU A 228 -6.10 -26.91 -13.96
C LEU A 228 -7.11 -27.50 -12.97
N ASN A 229 -8.03 -28.38 -13.43
CA ASN A 229 -9.04 -29.03 -12.60
C ASN A 229 -9.76 -28.06 -11.63
N LEU A 230 -10.21 -26.92 -12.17
CA LEU A 230 -10.78 -25.80 -11.41
C LEU A 230 -12.15 -26.11 -10.75
N ASP A 231 -12.72 -27.29 -11.04
CA ASP A 231 -14.06 -27.72 -10.62
C ASP A 231 -14.23 -27.80 -9.09
N GLU A 232 -13.16 -28.11 -8.35
CA GLU A 232 -13.21 -28.23 -6.90
C GLU A 232 -13.29 -26.84 -6.22
N GLU A 233 -12.80 -25.78 -6.86
CA GLU A 233 -12.82 -24.40 -6.35
C GLU A 233 -14.08 -23.63 -6.82
N GLU A 234 -14.62 -23.99 -8.00
CA GLU A 234 -15.90 -23.48 -8.52
C GLU A 234 -17.07 -23.85 -7.58
N GLY A 235 -17.07 -25.04 -6.97
CA GLY A 235 -18.11 -25.50 -6.05
C GLY A 235 -18.05 -24.91 -4.63
N VAL A 236 -16.89 -24.44 -4.16
CA VAL A 236 -16.72 -23.87 -2.82
C VAL A 236 -17.05 -22.37 -2.79
N TYR A 237 -16.88 -21.68 -3.92
CA TYR A 237 -16.96 -20.22 -3.98
C TYR A 237 -17.83 -19.67 -5.12
N GLY A 238 -18.61 -20.53 -5.79
CA GLY A 238 -19.56 -20.13 -6.84
C GLY A 238 -20.48 -18.99 -6.40
N VAL A 239 -20.23 -17.80 -6.94
CA VAL A 239 -21.21 -16.72 -7.02
C VAL A 239 -22.38 -17.30 -7.82
N PRO A 240 -23.65 -17.18 -7.36
CA PRO A 240 -24.77 -17.76 -8.08
C PRO A 240 -24.83 -17.12 -9.47
N GLN A 241 -24.63 -17.95 -10.49
CA GLN A 241 -24.93 -17.60 -11.87
C GLN A 241 -26.45 -17.41 -11.95
N ASP A 242 -26.87 -16.15 -12.12
CA ASP A 242 -28.27 -15.78 -12.30
C ASP A 242 -28.80 -16.48 -13.56
N GLY A 243 -29.62 -17.52 -13.37
CA GLY A 243 -30.14 -18.28 -14.51
C GLY A 243 -30.77 -19.64 -14.20
N ASP A 244 -31.78 -19.71 -13.33
CA ASP A 244 -32.74 -20.84 -13.39
C ASP A 244 -34.15 -20.34 -13.72
N LYS A 245 -34.50 -20.51 -15.00
CA LYS A 245 -35.86 -20.49 -15.50
C LYS A 245 -36.49 -21.84 -15.17
N GLY A 246 -37.50 -21.86 -14.30
CA GLY A 246 -38.49 -22.94 -14.36
C GLY A 246 -39.20 -23.28 -13.06
N SER A 247 -40.13 -22.43 -12.62
CA SER A 247 -41.25 -22.95 -11.81
C SER A 247 -42.54 -22.21 -12.13
N SER A 248 -43.33 -22.81 -13.02
CA SER A 248 -44.72 -22.46 -13.27
C SER A 248 -45.59 -23.65 -12.90
N GLN A 249 -46.72 -23.33 -12.24
CA GLN A 249 -47.85 -24.18 -11.81
C GLN A 249 -47.57 -24.94 -10.50
N GLU A 250 -48.39 -24.81 -9.45
CA GLU A 250 -49.85 -24.93 -9.49
C GLU A 250 -50.55 -24.10 -8.38
N THR A 251 -51.72 -23.60 -8.74
CA THR A 251 -52.68 -22.80 -7.99
C THR A 251 -53.52 -23.63 -7.03
N GLN A 252 -53.73 -23.19 -5.77
CA GLN A 252 -55.03 -23.29 -5.09
C GLN A 252 -55.08 -22.49 -3.78
N SER A 253 -55.87 -21.39 -3.81
CA SER A 253 -56.91 -21.00 -2.83
C SER A 253 -56.48 -20.73 -1.37
N LEU A 254 -56.81 -19.63 -0.69
CA LEU A 254 -57.97 -18.72 -0.72
C LEU A 254 -57.57 -17.31 -0.25
N ALA A 255 -58.27 -16.31 -0.81
CA ALA A 255 -58.40 -14.97 -0.27
C ALA A 255 -59.09 -14.98 1.12
N GLU A 256 -58.77 -13.99 1.98
CA GLU A 256 -59.74 -13.03 2.58
C GLU A 256 -59.01 -12.10 3.57
N GLU A 257 -58.91 -10.80 3.26
CA GLU A 257 -58.86 -9.70 4.26
C GLU A 257 -60.30 -9.48 4.76
N PRO A 258 -60.60 -9.02 6.01
CA PRO A 258 -59.98 -7.83 6.65
C PRO A 258 -59.83 -7.84 8.20
N THR A 259 -59.16 -6.80 8.73
CA THR A 259 -59.03 -6.27 10.14
C THR A 259 -60.21 -6.50 11.12
N PRO A 260 -60.05 -6.52 12.49
CA PRO A 260 -59.31 -5.53 13.33
C PRO A 260 -58.64 -6.03 14.66
N GLU A 261 -57.84 -5.14 15.30
CA GLU A 261 -57.30 -5.18 16.69
C GLU A 261 -58.40 -4.85 17.76
N PRO A 262 -58.20 -4.76 19.12
CA PRO A 262 -57.03 -4.99 20.02
C PRO A 262 -57.33 -5.63 21.43
N GLU A 263 -56.29 -5.79 22.28
CA GLU A 263 -56.17 -5.53 23.75
C GLU A 263 -55.11 -6.47 24.42
N VAL A 264 -53.92 -6.00 24.85
CA VAL A 264 -53.51 -5.22 26.06
C VAL A 264 -53.48 -6.02 27.38
N ILE A 265 -52.28 -6.23 27.95
CA ILE A 265 -52.01 -6.21 29.41
C ILE A 265 -50.64 -5.53 29.68
N LYS A 266 -50.60 -4.69 30.73
CA LYS A 266 -49.71 -3.55 31.01
C LYS A 266 -48.54 -3.84 32.02
N PRO A 267 -47.50 -2.96 32.10
CA PRO A 267 -46.43 -2.88 33.14
C PRO A 267 -46.88 -1.93 34.31
N PRO A 268 -46.08 -1.33 35.27
CA PRO A 268 -44.61 -1.03 35.44
C PRO A 268 -44.14 -1.13 36.95
N PRO A 269 -43.25 -0.31 37.61
CA PRO A 269 -42.24 0.72 37.22
C PRO A 269 -40.87 0.74 37.98
N LYS A 270 -39.95 1.63 37.54
CA LYS A 270 -38.72 2.11 38.21
C LYS A 270 -38.99 3.31 39.15
N PRO A 271 -38.05 3.71 40.04
CA PRO A 271 -37.88 5.11 40.42
C PRO A 271 -36.52 5.73 40.02
N LYS A 272 -36.50 7.07 40.12
CA LYS A 272 -35.67 8.08 39.44
C LYS A 272 -34.34 8.43 40.12
N ALA A 273 -33.51 9.10 39.34
CA ALA A 273 -32.27 9.81 39.68
C ALA A 273 -32.48 11.07 40.54
N VAL A 274 -31.39 11.52 41.19
CA VAL A 274 -31.10 12.93 41.54
C VAL A 274 -29.58 13.15 41.60
N ALA A 275 -29.16 14.39 41.34
CA ALA A 275 -27.81 14.85 41.04
C ALA A 275 -27.15 15.65 42.17
N ASP A 276 -25.85 15.92 41.95
CA ASP A 276 -25.05 17.11 42.31
C ASP A 276 -24.13 17.12 43.55
N ALA A 277 -22.98 17.76 43.30
CA ALA A 277 -22.13 18.57 44.17
C ALA A 277 -21.11 17.93 45.13
N SER A 278 -19.84 18.11 44.71
CA SER A 278 -18.81 18.88 45.43
C SER A 278 -17.70 18.17 46.22
N ALA A 279 -16.48 18.60 45.85
CA ALA A 279 -15.37 19.01 46.71
C ALA A 279 -14.47 17.96 47.40
N SER A 280 -13.19 18.08 46.99
CA SER A 280 -12.00 18.14 47.85
C SER A 280 -11.30 16.81 48.23
N GLY A 281 -10.02 16.74 47.82
CA GLY A 281 -8.97 16.51 48.81
C GLY A 281 -8.13 15.25 48.68
N ARG A 282 -6.93 15.43 48.10
CA ARG A 282 -5.61 14.97 48.58
C ARG A 282 -5.24 13.46 48.53
N ARG A 283 -4.13 13.23 47.77
CA ARG A 283 -2.88 12.50 48.12
C ARG A 283 -3.04 11.04 48.60
N SER A 284 -2.43 10.03 47.99
CA SER A 284 -0.97 9.78 47.91
C SER A 284 -0.80 8.35 47.32
N SER A 285 0.04 8.16 46.30
CA SER A 285 1.41 7.60 46.34
C SER A 285 1.52 6.08 46.19
N ALA A 286 2.39 5.72 45.24
CA ALA A 286 3.41 4.67 45.29
C ALA A 286 3.11 3.30 44.65
N GLN A 287 3.99 2.99 43.68
CA GLN A 287 4.73 1.73 43.50
C GLN A 287 3.95 0.45 43.16
N SER A 288 4.45 -0.51 42.39
CA SER A 288 5.55 -0.66 41.41
C SER A 288 5.55 -2.14 41.03
N LYS A 289 6.17 -2.48 39.89
CA LYS A 289 6.82 -3.76 39.53
C LYS A 289 6.01 -4.82 38.79
N SER A 290 6.40 -4.96 37.52
CA SER A 290 6.49 -6.18 36.72
C SER A 290 7.35 -7.28 37.38
N PRO A 291 7.23 -8.54 36.91
CA PRO A 291 8.36 -9.44 36.91
C PRO A 291 8.59 -10.10 35.53
N LEU A 292 9.82 -9.98 35.02
CA LEU A 292 10.45 -10.95 34.12
C LEU A 292 11.08 -12.07 34.99
N PRO A 293 11.21 -13.32 34.49
CA PRO A 293 12.23 -14.25 34.98
C PRO A 293 13.39 -14.37 33.99
N ALA A 294 14.58 -14.57 34.56
CA ALA A 294 15.88 -14.51 33.92
C ALA A 294 16.46 -15.88 33.53
N LEU A 295 17.32 -15.83 32.51
CA LEU A 295 18.48 -16.68 32.16
C LEU A 295 18.95 -17.74 33.18
N ALA A 296 19.13 -18.97 32.69
CA ALA A 296 19.94 -20.01 33.31
C ALA A 296 21.20 -20.28 32.46
N THR A 297 22.35 -20.33 33.12
CA THR A 297 23.68 -20.58 32.54
C THR A 297 24.28 -21.86 33.12
N LEU A 298 25.18 -22.47 32.34
CA LEU A 298 26.29 -23.38 32.68
C LEU A 298 26.07 -24.89 32.49
N HIS A 299 26.63 -25.40 31.39
CA HIS A 299 27.02 -26.78 31.17
C HIS A 299 28.53 -26.89 31.41
N THR A 300 28.96 -27.90 32.19
CA THR A 300 30.37 -28.28 32.42
C THR A 300 30.57 -29.69 31.85
N PRO A 301 31.64 -29.99 31.10
CA PRO A 301 31.90 -31.36 30.64
C PRO A 301 32.78 -32.16 31.63
N LEU A 302 32.45 -33.44 31.79
CA LEU A 302 33.15 -34.44 32.60
C LEU A 302 34.28 -35.13 31.80
N GLN A 303 35.19 -35.74 32.54
CA GLN A 303 36.51 -36.27 32.17
C GLN A 303 36.53 -37.68 31.53
N THR A 304 37.56 -37.88 30.67
CA THR A 304 38.47 -39.04 30.48
C THR A 304 37.93 -40.43 30.09
N ILE A 305 38.52 -40.99 29.01
CA ILE A 305 39.03 -42.37 28.72
C ILE A 305 39.57 -42.26 27.26
N GLN A 306 40.76 -42.66 26.81
CA GLN A 306 41.76 -43.65 27.22
C GLN A 306 43.16 -43.18 26.76
#